data_AF-A0A914GCW8-F1
#
_entry.id   AF-A0A914GCW8-F1
#
_cell.length_a   1.000
_cell.length_b   1.000
_cell.length_c   1.000
_cell.angle_alpha   90.00
_cell.angle_beta   90.00
_cell.angle_gamma   90.00
#
_symmetry.space_group_name_H-M   'P 1'
#
loop_
_entity.id
_entity.type
_entity.pdbx_description
1 polymer ?
#
loop_
_entity_poly.entity_id
_entity_poly.type
_entity_poly.pdbx_seq_one_letter_code
_entity_poly.pdbx_strand_id
1 'polypeptide(L)'
;MMDYLAELSITSTIAIVRTNCREIIIQYITNYRIIEEDAEKWLSFYLEQLEYEFEDGRLSALEMINSIINAFTEEVNNKFALLVFIKLSARFVNDESKKCIKFVQLAIQKLLQTTTAKAHHELLTVAKDWLQ
;
A
#
# COMPACT_ATOMS: atom_id res chain seq x y z
N MET A 1 16.27 10.36 -8.31
CA MET A 1 16.09 11.11 -7.05
C MET A 1 14.93 10.56 -6.25
N MET A 2 13.68 10.58 -6.77
CA MET A 2 12.53 10.03 -6.06
C MET A 2 12.65 8.53 -5.76
N ASP A 3 13.22 7.75 -6.68
CA ASP A 3 13.43 6.30 -6.45
C ASP A 3 14.37 6.03 -5.27
N TYR A 4 15.41 6.86 -5.10
CA TYR A 4 16.32 6.77 -3.96
C TYR A 4 15.61 7.11 -2.64
N LEU A 5 14.73 8.11 -2.64
CA LEU A 5 13.91 8.42 -1.46
C LEU A 5 12.96 7.27 -1.13
N ALA A 6 12.37 6.61 -2.15
CA ALA A 6 11.49 5.47 -1.94
C ALA A 6 12.23 4.29 -1.34
N GLU A 7 13.42 3.98 -1.85
CA GLU A 7 14.30 2.97 -1.26
C GLU A 7 14.67 3.31 0.19
N LEU A 8 15.11 4.54 0.45
CA LEU A 8 15.49 4.99 1.79
C LEU A 8 14.30 5.02 2.76
N SER A 9 13.08 5.22 2.25
CA SER A 9 11.86 5.13 3.04
C SER A 9 11.64 3.73 3.62
N ILE A 10 12.25 2.70 3.05
CA ILE A 10 12.15 1.31 3.49
C ILE A 10 13.40 0.89 4.28
N THR A 11 14.59 1.18 3.72
CA THR A 11 15.86 0.59 4.17
C THR A 11 16.54 1.38 5.29
N SER A 12 16.17 2.65 5.52
CA SER A 12 16.81 3.45 6.57
C SER A 12 16.56 2.85 7.95
N THR A 13 17.61 2.71 8.75
CA THR A 13 17.54 2.31 10.16
C THR A 13 16.99 3.41 11.07
N ILE A 14 16.91 4.65 10.57
CA ILE A 14 16.41 5.81 11.30
C ILE A 14 14.94 6.07 10.93
N ALA A 15 14.04 5.91 11.91
CA ALA A 15 12.60 6.05 11.71
C ALA A 15 12.18 7.41 11.11
N ILE A 16 12.74 8.52 11.62
CA ILE A 16 12.40 9.86 11.10
C ILE A 16 12.81 10.03 9.63
N VAL A 17 13.89 9.39 9.19
CA VAL A 17 14.30 9.42 7.77
C VAL A 17 13.27 8.68 6.93
N ARG A 18 12.79 7.51 7.39
CA ARG A 18 11.73 6.77 6.69
C ARG A 18 10.48 7.61 6.53
N THR A 19 10.00 8.20 7.63
CA THR A 19 8.82 9.07 7.63
C THR A 19 8.98 10.25 6.68
N ASN A 20 10.07 11.01 6.78
CA ASN A 20 10.31 12.17 5.93
C ASN A 20 10.39 11.80 4.44
N CYS A 21 10.99 10.65 4.10
CA CYS A 21 11.04 10.18 2.72
C CYS A 21 9.62 9.88 2.18
N ARG A 22 8.78 9.18 2.96
CA ARG A 22 7.39 8.93 2.57
C ARG A 22 6.59 10.22 2.41
N GLU A 23 6.78 11.19 3.31
CA GLU A 23 6.11 12.49 3.23
C GLU A 23 6.48 13.27 1.97
N ILE A 24 7.76 13.26 1.58
CA ILE A 24 8.20 13.88 0.33
C ILE A 24 7.59 13.16 -0.88
N ILE A 25 7.54 11.83 -0.87
CA ILE A 25 6.99 11.03 -1.97
C ILE A 25 5.48 11.25 -2.10
N ILE A 26 4.73 11.27 -0.99
CA ILE A 26 3.28 11.49 -1.07
C ILE A 26 2.96 12.92 -1.53
N GLN A 27 3.72 13.93 -1.07
CA GLN A 27 3.60 15.30 -1.57
C GLN A 27 3.93 15.37 -3.06
N TYR A 28 4.92 14.61 -3.52
CA TYR A 28 5.24 14.51 -4.95
C TYR A 28 4.04 13.93 -5.73
N ILE A 29 3.47 12.81 -5.26
CA ILE A 29 2.29 12.16 -5.84
C ILE A 29 1.09 13.12 -5.91
N THR A 30 0.80 13.86 -4.85
CA THR A 30 -0.39 14.73 -4.78
C THR A 30 -0.22 16.05 -5.52
N ASN A 31 0.97 16.68 -5.46
CA ASN A 31 1.13 18.07 -5.88
C ASN A 31 1.51 18.22 -7.36
N TYR A 32 2.15 17.23 -7.95
CA TYR A 32 2.70 17.37 -9.31
C TYR A 32 1.75 16.94 -10.43
N ARG A 33 0.44 16.74 -10.16
CA ARG A 33 -0.54 16.18 -11.13
C ARG A 33 0.06 14.96 -11.84
N ILE A 34 0.53 14.04 -11.03
CA ILE A 34 1.14 12.82 -11.51
C ILE A 34 0.12 12.07 -12.39
N ILE A 35 0.53 11.70 -13.60
CA ILE A 35 -0.26 10.87 -14.52
C ILE A 35 -0.47 9.53 -13.83
N GLU A 36 -1.65 8.90 -13.97
CA GLU A 36 -2.00 7.66 -13.28
C GLU A 36 -0.92 6.55 -13.36
N GLU A 37 -0.14 6.51 -14.43
CA GLU A 37 0.98 5.57 -14.66
C GLU A 37 2.09 5.65 -13.57
N ASP A 38 2.40 6.85 -13.09
CA ASP A 38 3.43 7.04 -12.06
C ASP A 38 2.88 6.68 -10.67
N ALA A 39 1.58 6.89 -10.43
CA ALA A 39 0.88 6.45 -9.23
C ALA A 39 0.89 4.91 -9.13
N GLU A 40 0.65 4.21 -10.25
CA GLU A 40 0.76 2.76 -10.38
C GLU A 40 2.17 2.25 -10.05
N LYS A 41 3.21 2.92 -10.55
CA LYS A 41 4.60 2.60 -10.24
C LYS A 41 4.88 2.64 -8.74
N TRP A 42 4.50 3.73 -8.07
CA TRP A 42 4.78 3.88 -6.63
C TRP A 42 3.99 2.87 -5.80
N LEU A 43 2.71 2.68 -6.09
CA LEU A 43 1.91 1.66 -5.41
C LEU A 43 2.52 0.27 -5.57
N SER A 44 2.93 -0.09 -6.79
CA SER A 44 3.56 -1.38 -7.08
C SER A 44 4.86 -1.57 -6.29
N PHE A 45 5.72 -0.56 -6.28
CA PHE A 45 6.95 -0.58 -5.46
C PHE A 45 6.63 -0.89 -4.00
N TYR A 46 5.73 -0.14 -3.35
CA TYR A 46 5.44 -0.36 -1.94
C TYR A 46 4.73 -1.68 -1.65
N LEU A 47 3.93 -2.21 -2.58
CA LEU A 47 3.34 -3.56 -2.46
C LEU A 47 4.40 -4.66 -2.48
N GLU A 48 5.49 -4.49 -3.24
CA GLU A 48 6.62 -5.44 -3.22
C GLU A 48 7.36 -5.42 -1.87
N GLN A 49 7.44 -4.25 -1.23
CA GLN A 49 8.12 -4.08 0.06
C GLN A 49 7.34 -4.70 1.24
N LEU A 50 6.13 -5.24 1.02
CA LEU A 50 5.44 -6.07 2.02
C LEU A 50 6.16 -7.38 2.32
N GLU A 51 7.07 -7.82 1.45
CA GLU A 51 7.93 -8.98 1.67
C GLU A 51 9.33 -8.60 2.19
N TYR A 52 9.55 -7.33 2.54
CA TYR A 52 10.83 -6.90 3.10
C TYR A 52 11.14 -7.63 4.40
N GLU A 53 12.39 -8.03 4.58
CA GLU A 53 12.79 -8.93 5.68
C GLU A 53 12.60 -8.31 7.08
N PHE A 54 12.79 -6.98 7.20
CA PHE A 54 12.70 -6.28 8.48
C PHE A 54 11.30 -5.70 8.73
N GLU A 55 10.77 -5.90 9.94
CA GLU A 55 9.45 -5.38 10.40
C GLU A 55 9.32 -3.88 10.12
N ASP A 56 10.34 -3.09 10.43
CA ASP A 56 10.34 -1.64 10.28
C ASP A 56 10.15 -1.18 8.82
N GLY A 57 10.71 -1.91 7.85
CA GLY A 57 10.53 -1.61 6.44
C GLY A 57 9.15 -2.02 5.95
N ARG A 58 8.62 -3.18 6.39
CA ARG A 58 7.25 -3.60 6.09
C ARG A 58 6.22 -2.62 6.66
N LEU A 59 6.41 -2.16 7.90
CA LEU A 59 5.57 -1.14 8.52
C LEU A 59 5.61 0.17 7.71
N SER A 60 6.80 0.60 7.29
CA SER A 60 6.95 1.78 6.44
C SER A 60 6.18 1.65 5.13
N ALA A 61 6.27 0.49 4.47
CA ALA A 61 5.52 0.20 3.25
C ALA A 61 4.00 0.26 3.49
N LEU A 62 3.51 -0.36 4.57
CA LEU A 62 2.09 -0.33 4.93
C LEU A 62 1.57 1.08 5.24
N GLU A 63 2.36 1.89 5.94
CA GLU A 63 2.04 3.31 6.18
C GLU A 63 1.95 4.09 4.86
N MET A 64 2.85 3.80 3.92
CA MET A 64 2.81 4.44 2.61
C MET A 64 1.61 3.99 1.78
N ILE A 65 1.30 2.69 1.73
CA ILE A 65 0.14 2.15 1.00
C ILE A 65 -1.15 2.80 1.51
N ASN A 66 -1.32 2.93 2.82
CA ASN A 66 -2.45 3.67 3.41
C ASN A 66 -2.51 5.12 2.92
N SER A 67 -1.37 5.80 2.86
CA SER A 67 -1.28 7.19 2.38
C SER A 67 -1.62 7.31 0.89
N ILE A 68 -1.17 6.36 0.07
CA ILE A 68 -1.45 6.30 -1.37
C ILE A 68 -2.95 6.06 -1.63
N ILE A 69 -3.57 5.07 -0.96
CA ILE A 69 -5.02 4.78 -1.10
C ILE A 69 -5.85 6.02 -0.76
N ASN A 70 -5.44 6.79 0.27
CA ASN A 70 -6.10 8.04 0.64
C ASN A 70 -5.93 9.16 -0.39
N ALA A 71 -4.80 9.19 -1.10
CA ALA A 71 -4.49 10.22 -2.08
C ALA A 71 -5.17 9.98 -3.44
N PHE A 72 -5.48 8.72 -3.76
CA PHE A 72 -6.11 8.34 -5.03
C PHE A 72 -7.60 8.66 -5.09
N THR A 73 -8.08 8.91 -6.29
CA THR A 73 -9.52 8.99 -6.58
C THR A 73 -10.17 7.61 -6.47
N GLU A 74 -11.49 7.57 -6.33
CA GLU A 74 -12.23 6.30 -6.32
C GLU A 74 -11.99 5.48 -7.61
N GLU A 75 -11.91 6.13 -8.77
CA GLU A 75 -11.62 5.48 -10.06
C GLU A 75 -10.28 4.72 -10.04
N VAL A 76 -9.21 5.40 -9.62
CA VAL A 76 -7.87 4.80 -9.51
C VAL A 76 -7.86 3.69 -8.45
N ASN A 77 -8.50 3.91 -7.30
CA ASN A 77 -8.62 2.89 -6.26
C ASN A 77 -9.37 1.64 -6.75
N ASN A 78 -10.44 1.78 -7.53
CA ASN A 78 -11.13 0.64 -8.12
C ASN A 78 -10.23 -0.13 -9.10
N LYS A 79 -9.45 0.58 -9.95
CA LYS A 79 -8.50 -0.04 -10.91
C LYS A 79 -7.51 -0.98 -10.20
N PHE A 80 -7.01 -0.58 -9.04
CA PHE A 80 -6.00 -1.35 -8.30
C PHE A 80 -6.54 -2.21 -7.16
N ALA A 81 -7.85 -2.18 -6.89
CA ALA A 81 -8.46 -2.80 -5.72
C ALA A 81 -8.08 -4.28 -5.59
N LEU A 82 -8.20 -5.03 -6.68
CA LEU A 82 -7.91 -6.47 -6.68
C LEU A 82 -6.45 -6.77 -6.34
N LEU A 83 -5.51 -6.08 -6.99
CA LEU A 83 -4.07 -6.25 -6.74
C LEU A 83 -3.70 -5.93 -5.29
N VAL A 84 -4.15 -4.77 -4.80
CA VAL A 84 -3.88 -4.32 -3.43
C VAL A 84 -4.47 -5.32 -2.43
N PHE A 85 -5.70 -5.75 -2.64
CA PHE A 85 -6.37 -6.71 -1.75
C PHE A 85 -5.66 -8.06 -1.69
N ILE A 86 -5.23 -8.61 -2.83
CA ILE A 86 -4.48 -9.87 -2.91
C ILE A 86 -3.16 -9.77 -2.13
N LYS A 87 -2.38 -8.72 -2.38
CA LYS A 87 -1.08 -8.50 -1.72
C LYS A 87 -1.23 -8.29 -0.22
N LEU A 88 -2.20 -7.48 0.21
CA LEU A 88 -2.49 -7.26 1.62
C LEU A 88 -3.00 -8.53 2.31
N SER A 89 -3.86 -9.32 1.66
CA SER A 89 -4.38 -10.56 2.22
C SER A 89 -3.30 -11.62 2.37
N ALA A 90 -2.41 -11.75 1.38
CA ALA A 90 -1.24 -12.63 1.49
C ALA A 90 -0.36 -12.21 2.68
N ARG A 91 -0.09 -10.91 2.84
CA ARG A 91 0.66 -10.41 3.99
C ARG A 91 -0.07 -10.64 5.31
N PHE A 92 -1.39 -10.45 5.35
CA PHE A 92 -2.21 -10.65 6.55
C PHE A 92 -2.08 -12.07 7.11
N VAL A 93 -2.12 -13.07 6.23
CA VAL A 93 -2.01 -14.49 6.62
C VAL A 93 -0.58 -14.86 7.02
N ASN A 94 0.42 -14.28 6.34
CA ASN A 94 1.80 -14.71 6.47
C ASN A 94 2.63 -13.88 7.46
N ASP A 95 2.23 -12.67 7.87
CA ASP A 95 3.05 -11.82 8.78
C ASP A 95 3.00 -12.32 10.22
N GLU A 96 4.15 -12.47 10.85
CA GLU A 96 4.27 -12.85 12.25
C GLU A 96 4.13 -11.63 13.18
N SER A 97 4.34 -10.41 12.66
CA SER A 97 4.25 -9.18 13.44
C SER A 97 2.80 -8.75 13.61
N LYS A 98 2.33 -8.74 14.86
CA LYS A 98 1.01 -8.20 15.23
C LYS A 98 0.85 -6.73 14.85
N LYS A 99 1.95 -5.96 14.78
CA LYS A 99 1.90 -4.56 14.32
C LYS A 99 1.62 -4.50 12.83
N CYS A 100 2.36 -5.25 12.02
CA CYS A 100 2.13 -5.31 10.57
C CYS A 100 0.71 -5.78 10.26
N ILE A 101 0.25 -6.85 10.93
CA ILE A 101 -1.13 -7.35 10.79
C ILE A 101 -2.16 -6.24 11.04
N LYS A 102 -1.99 -5.44 12.10
CA LYS A 102 -2.88 -4.31 12.40
C LYS A 102 -2.89 -3.27 11.28
N PHE A 103 -1.72 -2.94 10.72
CA PHE A 103 -1.61 -1.98 9.61
C PHE A 103 -2.16 -2.53 8.29
N VAL A 104 -2.04 -3.84 8.05
CA VAL A 104 -2.69 -4.53 6.93
C VAL A 104 -4.20 -4.43 7.05
N GLN A 105 -4.77 -4.69 8.23
CA GLN A 105 -6.21 -4.55 8.47
C GLN A 105 -6.70 -3.12 8.20
N LEU A 106 -5.94 -2.11 8.65
CA LEU A 106 -6.25 -0.71 8.37
C LEU A 106 -6.23 -0.42 6.86
N ALA A 107 -5.25 -0.93 6.13
CA ALA A 107 -5.15 -0.75 4.68
C ALA A 107 -6.31 -1.43 3.93
N ILE A 108 -6.69 -2.65 4.31
CA ILE A 108 -7.84 -3.36 3.73
C ILE A 108 -9.13 -2.59 4.03
N GLN A 109 -9.33 -2.15 5.27
CA GLN A 109 -10.51 -1.36 5.65
C GLN A 109 -10.57 -0.06 4.84
N LYS A 110 -9.44 0.63 4.68
CA LYS A 110 -9.36 1.85 3.89
C LYS A 110 -9.71 1.60 2.43
N LEU A 111 -9.15 0.55 1.83
CA LEU A 111 -9.44 0.16 0.46
C LEU A 111 -10.94 -0.08 0.23
N LEU A 112 -11.60 -0.78 1.15
CA LEU A 112 -13.05 -1.02 1.07
C LEU A 112 -13.86 0.29 1.22
N GLN A 113 -13.39 1.25 2.01
CA GLN A 113 -14.06 2.54 2.18
C GLN A 113 -13.90 3.47 0.96
N THR A 114 -12.89 3.25 0.12
CA THR A 114 -12.54 4.11 -1.02
C THR A 114 -12.79 3.46 -2.37
N THR A 115 -13.53 2.34 -2.40
CA THR A 115 -13.87 1.59 -3.62
C THR A 115 -15.38 1.32 -3.68
N THR A 116 -15.86 1.00 -4.88
CA THR A 116 -17.29 0.81 -5.16
C THR A 116 -17.79 -0.57 -4.72
N ALA A 117 -19.12 -0.70 -4.59
CA ALA A 117 -19.76 -2.00 -4.34
C ALA A 117 -19.44 -3.06 -5.41
N LYS A 118 -19.20 -2.63 -6.67
CA LYS A 118 -18.76 -3.53 -7.74
C LYS A 118 -17.39 -4.13 -7.40
N ALA A 119 -16.42 -3.29 -7.03
CA ALA A 119 -15.11 -3.75 -6.59
C ALA A 119 -15.23 -4.69 -5.38
N HIS A 120 -16.07 -4.36 -4.38
CA HIS A 120 -16.28 -5.25 -3.22
C HIS A 120 -16.77 -6.64 -3.62
N HIS A 121 -17.67 -6.74 -4.61
CA HIS A 121 -18.15 -8.02 -5.10
C HIS A 121 -17.03 -8.85 -5.74
N GLU A 122 -16.18 -8.21 -6.55
CA GLU A 122 -15.01 -8.86 -7.16
C GLU A 122 -14.03 -9.35 -6.08
N LEU A 123 -13.72 -8.50 -5.09
CA LEU A 123 -12.86 -8.86 -3.96
C LEU A 123 -13.41 -10.05 -3.14
N LEU A 124 -14.72 -10.05 -2.86
CA LEU A 124 -15.39 -11.13 -2.13
C LEU A 124 -15.38 -12.45 -2.92
N THR A 125 -15.46 -12.38 -4.25
CA THR A 125 -15.39 -13.57 -5.11
C THR A 125 -14.02 -14.19 -5.00
N VAL A 126 -12.96 -13.39 -5.15
CA VAL A 126 -11.57 -13.85 -5.03
C VAL A 126 -11.27 -14.38 -3.62
N ALA A 127 -11.76 -13.72 -2.57
CA ALA A 127 -11.60 -14.18 -1.21
C ALA A 127 -12.27 -15.54 -0.95
N LYS A 128 -13.44 -15.79 -1.57
CA LYS A 128 -14.11 -17.10 -1.48
C LYS A 128 -13.31 -18.18 -2.21
N ASP A 129 -12.79 -17.89 -3.38
CA ASP A 129 -11.99 -18.84 -4.16
C ASP A 129 -10.72 -19.27 -3.40
N TRP A 130 -10.16 -18.40 -2.56
CA TRP A 130 -9.00 -18.70 -1.72
C TRP A 130 -9.32 -19.54 -0.47
N LEU A 131 -10.57 -19.53 -0.02
CA LEU A 131 -11.00 -20.20 1.21
C LEU A 131 -11.63 -21.57 0.97
N GLN A 132 -11.84 -21.94 -0.30
CA GLN A 132 -12.27 -23.28 -0.72
C GLN A 132 -11.09 -24.24 -0.79
#